data_AF-A0A8X7W056-F1
#
_entry.id   AF-A0A8X7W056-F1
#
_cell.length_a   1.000
_cell.length_b   1.000
_cell.length_c   1.000
_cell.angle_alpha   90.00
_cell.angle_beta   90.00
_cell.angle_gamma   90.00
#
_symmetry.space_group_name_H-M   'P 1'
#
loop_
_entity.id
_entity.type
_entity.pdbx_description
1 polymer ?
#
loop_
_entity_poly.entity_id
_entity_poly.type
_entity_poly.pdbx_seq_one_letter_code
_entity_poly.pdbx_strand_id
1 'polypeptide(L)'
;MKEKSSKLMEDKTRWASLCAFWLGMDQKSKREMSREKMDVVLKLVVKHFSIKKEVTSSLVMDFLFHGLNSLVWSTNQDTILHTISRQMGKLLKDDLDSSILKAREEEPKKERATDVKNLPAAIVIVDKDMFVLVDDAMVLMEKAVLEPLPDERVQQNLIEVGNDGGRQDEKLLTEFARRTLEIFILDHILCTKVEGAYKEAIALKLQEELIREEEENLNKRRVKSTKSS
;
A
#
# COMPACT_ATOMS: atom_id res chain seq x y z
N MET A 1 -10.37 12.67 -2.82
CA MET A 1 -9.46 11.53 -2.57
C MET A 1 -10.20 10.20 -2.68
N LYS A 2 -11.32 9.96 -1.98
CA LYS A 2 -12.01 8.65 -2.01
C LYS A 2 -12.94 8.37 -3.21
N GLU A 3 -13.30 9.34 -4.06
CA GLU A 3 -14.43 9.16 -4.98
C GLU A 3 -14.27 8.03 -6.03
N LYS A 4 -13.06 7.82 -6.57
CA LYS A 4 -12.83 6.76 -7.57
C LYS A 4 -12.71 5.38 -6.93
N SER A 5 -11.88 5.24 -5.90
CA SER A 5 -11.78 4.00 -5.13
C SER A 5 -13.12 3.63 -4.48
N SER A 6 -13.87 4.59 -3.93
CA SER A 6 -15.22 4.34 -3.37
C SER A 6 -16.17 3.76 -4.42
N LYS A 7 -16.24 4.34 -5.63
CA LYS A 7 -17.03 3.77 -6.74
C LYS A 7 -16.58 2.37 -7.14
N LEU A 8 -15.27 2.08 -7.05
CA LEU A 8 -14.73 0.76 -7.34
C LEU A 8 -15.08 -0.27 -6.26
N MET A 9 -15.12 0.13 -4.99
CA MET A 9 -15.48 -0.72 -3.85
C MET A 9 -16.99 -0.91 -3.69
N GLU A 10 -17.81 0.04 -4.15
CA GLU A 10 -19.27 -0.09 -4.18
C GLU A 10 -19.72 -1.29 -5.05
N ASP A 11 -19.01 -1.52 -6.15
CA ASP A 11 -19.19 -2.69 -7.00
C ASP A 11 -18.51 -3.92 -6.38
N LYS A 12 -19.21 -4.56 -5.42
CA LYS A 12 -18.66 -5.69 -4.64
C LYS A 12 -18.14 -6.84 -5.50
N THR A 13 -18.79 -7.15 -6.62
CA THR A 13 -18.39 -8.26 -7.50
C THR A 13 -17.12 -7.91 -8.27
N ARG A 14 -17.03 -6.67 -8.78
CA ARG A 14 -15.84 -6.18 -9.45
C ARG A 14 -14.66 -6.02 -8.49
N TRP A 15 -14.91 -5.51 -7.29
CA TRP A 15 -13.91 -5.41 -6.22
C TRP A 15 -13.37 -6.79 -5.81
N ALA A 16 -14.24 -7.77 -5.56
CA ALA A 16 -13.82 -9.12 -5.21
C ALA A 16 -12.99 -9.77 -6.33
N SER A 17 -13.37 -9.57 -7.59
CA SER A 17 -12.64 -10.09 -8.75
C SER A 17 -11.27 -9.43 -8.92
N LEU A 18 -11.17 -8.12 -8.67
CA LEU A 18 -9.91 -7.38 -8.66
C LEU A 18 -8.99 -7.85 -7.51
N CYS A 19 -9.54 -8.06 -6.31
CA CYS A 19 -8.80 -8.62 -5.19
C CYS A 19 -8.30 -10.02 -5.49
N ALA A 20 -9.12 -10.89 -6.09
CA ALA A 20 -8.71 -12.23 -6.51
C ALA A 20 -7.60 -12.18 -7.59
N PHE A 21 -7.73 -11.27 -8.56
CA PHE A 21 -6.68 -11.01 -9.55
C PHE A 21 -5.37 -10.59 -8.88
N TRP A 22 -5.42 -9.59 -8.00
CA TRP A 22 -4.24 -9.13 -7.28
C TRP A 22 -3.62 -10.25 -6.45
N LEU A 23 -4.40 -10.97 -5.64
CA LEU A 23 -3.91 -12.06 -4.79
C LEU A 23 -3.27 -13.19 -5.62
N GLY A 24 -3.82 -13.49 -6.79
CA GLY A 24 -3.31 -14.50 -7.72
C GLY A 24 -2.01 -14.12 -8.44
N MET A 25 -1.58 -12.85 -8.39
CA MET A 25 -0.31 -12.43 -8.98
C MET A 25 0.89 -12.83 -8.11
N ASP A 26 2.01 -13.12 -8.78
CA ASP A 26 3.27 -13.33 -8.10
C ASP A 26 3.82 -12.03 -7.49
N GLN A 27 4.68 -12.21 -6.50
CA GLN A 27 5.21 -11.12 -5.70
C GLN A 27 6.09 -10.13 -6.48
N LYS A 28 6.77 -10.59 -7.53
CA LYS A 28 7.58 -9.73 -8.39
C LYS A 28 6.67 -8.87 -9.26
N SER A 29 5.63 -9.45 -9.86
CA SER A 29 4.65 -8.71 -10.66
C SER A 29 3.87 -7.69 -9.84
N LYS A 30 3.49 -8.03 -8.59
CA LYS A 30 2.88 -7.08 -7.65
C LYS A 30 3.77 -5.87 -7.41
N ARG A 31 5.05 -6.10 -7.08
CA ARG A 31 6.02 -5.01 -6.84
C ARG A 31 6.28 -4.17 -8.08
N GLU A 32 6.42 -4.78 -9.25
CA GLU A 32 6.64 -4.03 -10.49
C GLU A 32 5.42 -3.17 -10.86
N MET A 33 4.23 -3.74 -10.71
CA MET A 33 2.98 -3.03 -10.96
C MET A 33 2.74 -1.91 -9.94
N SER A 34 3.12 -2.11 -8.68
CA SER A 34 2.94 -1.13 -7.61
C SER A 34 4.00 -0.04 -7.53
N ARG A 35 4.98 -0.03 -8.44
CA ARG A 35 6.00 1.03 -8.53
C ARG A 35 5.45 2.30 -9.16
N GLU A 36 5.58 3.43 -8.49
CA GLU A 36 5.30 4.75 -9.06
C GLU A 36 6.40 5.73 -8.69
N LYS A 37 6.78 6.61 -9.63
CA LYS A 37 7.83 7.60 -9.34
C LYS A 37 7.33 8.65 -8.34
N MET A 38 8.21 9.02 -7.41
CA MET A 38 7.88 10.01 -6.38
C MET A 38 7.49 11.37 -6.97
N ASP A 39 8.18 11.83 -8.01
CA ASP A 39 7.89 13.11 -8.67
C ASP A 39 6.50 13.13 -9.34
N VAL A 40 6.08 12.01 -9.94
CA VAL A 40 4.74 11.83 -10.53
C VAL A 40 3.66 11.96 -9.46
N VAL A 41 3.80 11.23 -8.34
CA VAL A 41 2.85 11.30 -7.23
C VAL A 41 2.81 12.70 -6.63
N LEU A 42 3.95 13.30 -6.33
CA LEU A 42 4.00 14.63 -5.71
C LEU A 42 3.37 15.70 -6.59
N LYS A 43 3.60 15.63 -7.90
CA LYS A 43 2.94 16.53 -8.86
C LYS A 43 1.42 16.35 -8.84
N LEU A 44 0.92 15.12 -8.72
CA LEU A 44 -0.51 14.84 -8.62
C LEU A 44 -1.11 15.34 -7.31
N VAL A 45 -0.40 15.15 -6.19
CA VAL A 45 -0.82 15.65 -4.88
C VAL A 45 -0.93 17.18 -4.91
N VAL A 46 0.12 17.86 -5.36
CA VAL A 46 0.13 19.33 -5.50
C VAL A 46 -1.03 19.79 -6.38
N LYS A 47 -1.21 19.16 -7.56
CA LYS A 47 -2.30 19.49 -8.47
C LYS A 47 -3.67 19.33 -7.80
N HIS A 48 -3.89 18.26 -7.04
CA HIS A 48 -5.15 18.00 -6.36
C HIS A 48 -5.44 19.07 -5.28
N PHE A 49 -4.46 19.42 -4.46
CA PHE A 49 -4.60 20.48 -3.44
C PHE A 49 -4.78 21.88 -4.07
N SER A 50 -4.11 22.16 -5.19
CA SER A 50 -4.28 23.44 -5.90
C SER A 50 -5.64 23.59 -6.57
N ILE A 51 -6.25 22.50 -7.07
CA ILE A 51 -7.57 22.54 -7.74
C ILE A 51 -8.69 22.85 -6.75
N LYS A 52 -8.59 22.37 -5.50
CA LYS A 52 -9.62 22.58 -4.48
C LYS A 52 -9.63 23.97 -3.83
N LYS A 53 -8.67 24.86 -4.16
CA LYS A 53 -8.49 26.20 -3.53
C LYS A 53 -8.45 26.19 -1.99
N GLU A 54 -8.22 25.05 -1.37
CA GLU A 54 -8.53 24.83 0.05
C GLU A 54 -7.33 25.09 0.98
N VAL A 55 -6.13 25.39 0.47
CA VAL A 55 -4.92 25.49 1.30
C VAL A 55 -3.89 26.49 0.73
N THR A 56 -3.27 27.29 1.61
CA THR A 56 -2.07 28.08 1.31
C THR A 56 -0.88 27.18 1.01
N SER A 57 -0.05 27.52 0.01
CA SER A 57 1.08 26.70 -0.45
C SER A 57 2.03 26.27 0.68
N SER A 58 2.18 27.07 1.74
CA SER A 58 2.99 26.73 2.91
C SER A 58 2.47 25.49 3.63
N LEU A 59 1.17 25.43 3.96
CA LEU A 59 0.62 24.30 4.72
C LEU A 59 0.62 23.01 3.87
N VAL A 60 0.41 23.11 2.55
CA VAL A 60 0.58 21.97 1.64
C VAL A 60 2.04 21.51 1.60
N MET A 61 3.00 22.44 1.55
CA MET A 61 4.42 22.11 1.54
C MET A 61 4.86 21.48 2.86
N ASP A 62 4.44 22.01 4.01
CA ASP A 62 4.75 21.46 5.33
C ASP A 62 4.15 20.07 5.51
N PHE A 63 2.92 19.87 5.04
CA PHE A 63 2.26 18.57 5.01
C PHE A 63 3.01 17.57 4.14
N LEU A 64 3.37 17.94 2.92
CA LEU A 64 4.15 17.10 2.01
C LEU A 64 5.51 16.76 2.62
N PHE A 65 6.19 17.75 3.19
CA PHE A 65 7.50 17.59 3.79
C PHE A 65 7.45 16.60 4.96
N HIS A 66 6.54 16.78 5.92
CA HIS A 66 6.42 15.89 7.05
C HIS A 66 5.96 14.48 6.64
N GLY A 67 4.97 14.37 5.76
CA GLY A 67 4.47 13.08 5.31
C GLY A 67 5.50 12.27 4.52
N LEU A 68 6.25 12.91 3.61
CA LEU A 68 7.32 12.27 2.85
C LEU A 68 8.48 11.84 3.75
N ASN A 69 8.96 12.74 4.61
CA ASN A 69 10.06 12.43 5.52
C ASN A 69 9.70 11.26 6.44
N SER A 70 8.44 11.20 6.90
CA SER A 70 7.96 10.07 7.70
C SER A 70 8.01 8.74 6.93
N LEU A 71 7.61 8.76 5.65
CA LEU A 71 7.61 7.57 4.79
C LEU A 71 9.03 7.09 4.44
N VAL A 72 9.93 8.02 4.11
CA VAL A 72 11.35 7.73 3.86
C VAL A 72 12.05 7.26 5.14
N TRP A 73 11.71 7.85 6.28
CA TRP A 73 12.31 7.48 7.56
C TRP A 73 11.88 6.07 8.00
N SER A 74 10.59 5.74 7.90
CA SER A 74 10.07 4.40 8.27
C SER A 74 10.76 3.29 7.48
N THR A 75 10.97 3.49 6.19
CA THR A 75 11.49 2.47 5.28
C THR A 75 12.98 2.23 5.47
N ASN A 76 13.73 3.28 5.78
CA ASN A 76 15.13 3.20 6.20
C ASN A 76 15.27 2.51 7.57
N GLN A 77 14.35 2.75 8.51
CA GLN A 77 14.36 2.07 9.81
C GLN A 77 14.11 0.56 9.65
N ASP A 78 13.14 0.16 8.83
CA ASP A 78 12.82 -1.26 8.60
C ASP A 78 13.98 -2.01 7.91
N THR A 79 14.67 -1.37 6.96
CA THR A 79 15.85 -1.95 6.31
C THR A 79 17.05 -2.06 7.25
N ILE A 80 17.28 -1.06 8.11
CA ILE A 80 18.31 -1.10 9.15
C ILE A 80 17.98 -2.20 10.17
N LEU A 81 16.75 -2.25 10.68
CA LEU A 81 16.31 -3.24 11.65
C LEU A 81 16.39 -4.66 11.10
N HIS A 82 15.96 -4.87 9.86
CA HIS A 82 16.06 -6.17 9.19
C HIS A 82 17.52 -6.57 8.91
N THR A 83 18.39 -5.61 8.58
CA THR A 83 19.84 -5.86 8.41
C THR A 83 20.50 -6.25 9.72
N ILE A 84 20.19 -5.54 10.80
CA ILE A 84 20.65 -5.84 12.16
C ILE A 84 20.10 -7.20 12.61
N SER A 85 18.82 -7.48 12.38
CA SER A 85 18.19 -8.75 12.74
C SER A 85 18.82 -9.92 11.97
N ARG A 86 19.18 -9.72 10.70
CA ARG A 86 19.91 -10.68 9.87
C ARG A 86 21.35 -10.87 10.32
N GLN A 87 22.02 -9.80 10.76
CA GLN A 87 23.37 -9.87 11.32
C GLN A 87 23.36 -10.60 12.66
N MET A 88 22.43 -10.28 13.56
CA MET A 88 22.23 -10.99 14.82
C MET A 88 21.85 -12.46 14.60
N GLY A 89 20.97 -12.77 13.64
CA GLY A 89 20.62 -14.15 13.30
C GLY A 89 21.77 -14.96 12.68
N LYS A 90 22.79 -14.31 12.12
CA LYS A 90 24.04 -14.96 11.70
C LYS A 90 24.99 -15.13 12.89
N LEU A 91 25.17 -14.09 13.70
CA LEU A 91 25.99 -14.13 14.93
C LEU A 91 25.50 -15.20 15.93
N LEU A 92 24.18 -15.37 16.08
CA LEU A 92 23.59 -16.40 16.94
C LEU A 92 23.68 -17.81 16.37
N LYS A 93 23.94 -17.98 15.06
CA LYS A 93 24.13 -19.29 14.43
C LYS A 93 25.58 -19.78 14.51
N ASP A 94 26.53 -18.87 14.60
CA ASP A 94 27.96 -19.21 14.60
C ASP A 94 28.51 -19.49 16.02
N ASP A 95 27.78 -19.12 17.09
CA ASP A 95 28.26 -19.23 18.48
C ASP A 95 27.47 -20.22 19.37
N LEU A 96 26.44 -20.89 18.85
CA LEU A 96 25.66 -21.86 19.63
C LEU A 96 25.89 -23.28 19.14
N ASP A 97 26.96 -23.89 19.67
CA ASP A 97 27.05 -25.34 19.74
C ASP A 97 25.74 -25.90 20.29
N SER A 98 25.28 -26.96 19.64
CA SER A 98 24.02 -27.69 19.80
C SER A 98 23.72 -28.25 21.21
N SER A 99 24.37 -27.76 22.27
CA SER A 99 24.32 -28.33 23.63
C SER A 99 23.68 -27.44 24.71
N ILE A 100 23.24 -26.21 24.41
CA ILE A 100 22.60 -25.33 25.43
C ILE A 100 21.19 -24.87 25.01
N LEU A 101 20.37 -25.79 24.50
CA LEU A 101 18.90 -25.63 24.48
C LEU A 101 18.24 -26.78 25.24
N LYS A 102 18.64 -26.98 26.51
CA LYS A 102 17.90 -27.84 27.44
C LYS A 102 17.80 -27.33 28.89
N ALA A 103 18.17 -26.08 29.18
CA ALA A 103 18.04 -25.59 30.53
C ALA A 103 17.41 -24.19 30.58
N ARG A 104 16.20 -24.18 31.15
CA ARG A 104 15.54 -23.07 31.84
C ARG A 104 14.72 -22.12 30.97
N GLU A 105 13.49 -22.55 30.73
CA GLU A 105 12.33 -21.65 30.70
C GLU A 105 12.26 -20.92 32.06
N GLU A 106 12.87 -19.75 32.16
CA GLU A 106 12.49 -18.74 33.17
C GLU A 106 12.37 -17.38 32.48
N GLU A 107 11.11 -16.97 32.29
CA GLU A 107 10.66 -15.63 31.92
C GLU A 107 11.36 -14.53 32.73
N PRO A 108 11.90 -13.47 32.11
CA PRO A 108 12.18 -12.23 32.80
C PRO A 108 10.97 -11.29 32.75
N LYS A 109 10.55 -10.93 33.97
CA LYS A 109 9.39 -10.11 34.34
C LYS A 109 9.33 -8.75 33.61
N LYS A 110 8.10 -8.46 33.17
CA LYS A 110 7.49 -7.19 32.77
C LYS A 110 8.01 -5.97 33.53
N GLU A 111 8.78 -5.10 32.86
CA GLU A 111 8.92 -3.70 33.24
C GLU A 111 8.64 -2.76 32.06
N ARG A 112 7.52 -2.02 32.21
CA ARG A 112 7.10 -0.78 31.52
C ARG A 112 7.11 -0.77 29.99
N ALA A 113 6.08 -1.40 29.42
CA ALA A 113 5.53 -1.04 28.13
C ALA A 113 4.69 0.24 28.24
N THR A 114 5.29 1.40 28.03
CA THR A 114 4.54 2.60 27.62
C THR A 114 4.46 2.62 26.10
N ASP A 115 3.29 2.23 25.60
CA ASP A 115 2.63 2.77 24.42
C ASP A 115 3.45 2.84 23.10
N VAL A 116 3.71 1.69 22.48
CA VAL A 116 4.24 1.58 21.10
C VAL A 116 3.35 0.66 20.23
N LYS A 117 2.12 0.37 20.67
CA LYS A 117 1.29 -0.68 20.04
C LYS A 117 0.31 -0.22 18.95
N ASN A 118 0.25 1.06 18.58
CA ASN A 118 -0.70 1.54 17.57
C ASN A 118 -0.05 2.43 16.49
N LEU A 119 1.06 1.99 15.90
CA LEU A 119 1.47 2.56 14.60
C LEU A 119 0.74 1.78 13.50
N PRO A 120 -0.16 2.41 12.71
CA PRO A 120 -0.85 1.71 11.64
C PRO A 120 0.17 1.21 10.62
N ALA A 121 0.00 -0.06 10.23
CA ALA A 121 0.91 -0.76 9.32
C ALA A 121 1.15 0.08 8.04
N ALA A 122 2.42 0.30 7.71
CA ALA A 122 2.80 1.07 6.54
C ALA A 122 2.24 0.41 5.26
N ILE A 123 1.50 1.19 4.46
CA ILE A 123 0.90 0.70 3.21
C ILE A 123 1.89 0.84 2.03
N VAL A 124 2.80 1.81 2.14
CA VAL A 124 3.72 2.22 1.09
C VAL A 124 5.14 2.17 1.61
N ILE A 125 6.05 1.68 0.79
CA ILE A 125 7.50 1.68 1.01
C ILE A 125 8.13 2.60 -0.03
N VAL A 126 9.23 3.27 0.34
CA VAL A 126 10.07 4.02 -0.57
C VAL A 126 11.25 3.14 -0.94
N ASP A 127 11.37 2.81 -2.22
CA ASP A 127 12.55 2.17 -2.81
C ASP A 127 13.21 3.18 -3.74
N LYS A 128 14.31 3.77 -3.27
CA LYS A 128 15.02 4.88 -3.94
C LYS A 128 14.11 6.09 -4.18
N ASP A 129 13.76 6.35 -5.43
CA ASP A 129 12.88 7.43 -5.92
C ASP A 129 11.46 6.93 -6.27
N MET A 130 11.13 5.70 -5.89
CA MET A 130 9.86 5.04 -6.20
C MET A 130 9.05 4.75 -4.94
N PHE A 131 7.74 4.98 -5.01
CA PHE A 131 6.78 4.40 -4.09
C PHE A 131 6.41 2.99 -4.54
N VAL A 132 6.32 2.07 -3.58
CA VAL A 132 5.98 0.66 -3.80
C VAL A 132 4.94 0.26 -2.76
N LEU A 133 3.84 -0.37 -3.18
CA LEU A 133 2.87 -0.91 -2.23
C LEU A 133 3.37 -2.17 -1.55
N VAL A 134 3.03 -2.34 -0.27
CA VAL A 134 3.22 -3.60 0.47
C VAL A 134 2.26 -4.67 -0.05
N ASP A 135 2.59 -5.94 0.16
CA ASP A 135 1.90 -7.09 -0.45
C ASP A 135 0.44 -7.21 -0.03
N ASP A 136 0.16 -6.82 1.21
CA ASP A 136 -1.15 -6.78 1.83
C ASP A 136 -1.87 -5.43 1.67
N ALA A 137 -1.37 -4.53 0.81
CA ALA A 137 -1.91 -3.19 0.62
C ALA A 137 -3.42 -3.16 0.27
N MET A 138 -3.94 -4.18 -0.43
CA MET A 138 -5.38 -4.29 -0.72
C MET A 138 -6.21 -4.52 0.54
N VAL A 139 -5.72 -5.34 1.46
CA VAL A 139 -6.35 -5.59 2.78
C VAL A 139 -6.24 -4.35 3.65
N LEU A 140 -5.09 -3.66 3.58
CA LEU A 140 -4.89 -2.40 4.29
C LEU A 140 -5.79 -1.28 3.74
N MET A 141 -6.10 -1.29 2.44
CA MET A 141 -7.02 -0.33 1.83
C MET A 141 -8.46 -0.53 2.26
N GLU A 142 -8.95 -1.78 2.26
CA GLU A 142 -10.30 -2.09 2.74
C GLU A 142 -10.47 -1.60 4.19
N LYS A 143 -9.46 -1.83 5.04
CA LYS A 143 -9.43 -1.27 6.39
C LYS A 143 -9.38 0.26 6.42
N ALA A 144 -8.50 0.89 5.63
CA ALA A 144 -8.32 2.35 5.61
C ALA A 144 -9.54 3.13 5.10
N VAL A 145 -10.33 2.52 4.24
CA VAL A 145 -11.56 3.12 3.69
C VAL A 145 -12.67 3.04 4.71
N LEU A 146 -12.79 1.90 5.39
CA LEU A 146 -13.79 1.63 6.44
C LEU A 146 -13.46 2.36 7.75
N GLU A 147 -12.18 2.64 8.01
CA GLU A 147 -11.73 3.46 9.12
C GLU A 147 -12.02 4.94 8.82
N PRO A 148 -12.77 5.65 9.69
CA PRO A 148 -12.90 7.09 9.60
C PRO A 148 -11.50 7.71 9.65
N LEU A 149 -11.20 8.63 8.74
CA LEU A 149 -10.07 9.53 8.93
C LEU A 149 -10.25 10.20 10.30
N PRO A 150 -9.18 10.36 11.12
CA PRO A 150 -9.30 10.96 12.43
C PRO A 150 -10.06 12.30 12.32
N ASP A 151 -11.06 12.44 13.20
CA ASP A 151 -12.14 13.43 13.14
C ASP A 151 -11.62 14.86 12.91
N GLU A 152 -12.33 15.65 12.09
CA GLU A 152 -12.06 17.08 11.86
C GLU A 152 -12.05 17.89 13.19
N ARG A 153 -12.59 17.34 14.27
CA ARG A 153 -12.50 17.91 15.63
C ARG A 153 -11.07 18.09 16.14
N VAL A 154 -10.09 17.37 15.58
CA VAL A 154 -8.66 17.61 15.87
C VAL A 154 -8.20 18.98 15.33
N GLN A 155 -8.88 19.53 14.33
CA GLN A 155 -8.59 20.86 13.78
C GLN A 155 -9.07 22.01 14.69
N GLN A 156 -10.14 21.81 15.47
CA GLN A 156 -10.72 22.87 16.32
C GLN A 156 -10.04 22.99 17.69
N ASN A 157 -9.44 21.92 18.21
CA ASN A 157 -8.72 21.95 19.49
C ASN A 157 -7.31 22.57 19.39
N LEU A 158 -6.87 23.01 18.20
CA LEU A 158 -5.57 23.65 18.00
C LEU A 158 -5.48 25.09 18.57
N ILE A 159 -6.62 25.69 18.94
CA ILE A 159 -6.68 27.12 19.34
C ILE A 159 -6.87 27.30 20.85
N GLU A 160 -7.37 26.29 21.57
CA GLU A 160 -7.59 26.36 23.00
C GLU A 160 -7.01 25.13 23.69
N VAL A 161 -5.79 25.26 24.23
CA VAL A 161 -5.38 24.83 25.58
C VAL A 161 -3.85 24.91 25.64
N GLY A 162 -3.37 25.75 26.57
CA GLY A 162 -1.96 26.05 26.71
C GLY A 162 -1.12 24.94 27.35
N ASN A 163 0.17 24.98 26.98
CA ASN A 163 1.33 24.80 27.88
C ASN A 163 1.84 23.38 28.20
N ASP A 164 1.92 22.49 27.19
CA ASP A 164 2.80 21.27 27.10
C ASP A 164 2.65 20.58 25.71
N GLY A 165 1.46 20.67 25.09
CA GLY A 165 1.02 19.83 23.95
C GLY A 165 1.71 19.96 22.58
N GLY A 166 2.60 20.93 22.35
CA GLY A 166 3.13 21.21 21.00
C GLY A 166 3.87 20.03 20.33
N ARG A 167 4.49 19.14 21.12
CA ARG A 167 5.26 17.99 20.60
C ARG A 167 4.40 16.77 20.25
N GLN A 168 3.18 16.69 20.81
CA GLN A 168 2.22 15.65 20.43
C GLN A 168 1.46 16.06 19.16
N ASP A 169 1.11 17.34 19.03
CA ASP A 169 0.45 17.89 17.85
C ASP A 169 1.30 17.75 16.59
N GLU A 170 2.62 17.98 16.68
CA GLU A 170 3.56 17.74 15.58
C GLU A 170 3.62 16.27 15.14
N LYS A 171 3.57 15.32 16.10
CA LYS A 171 3.58 13.89 15.80
C LYS A 171 2.28 13.44 15.16
N LEU A 172 1.15 13.92 15.66
CA LEU A 172 -0.17 13.64 15.09
C LEU A 172 -0.29 14.22 13.69
N LEU A 173 0.21 15.44 13.47
CA LEU A 173 0.23 16.07 12.14
C LEU A 173 1.11 15.29 11.17
N THR A 174 2.28 14.83 11.62
CA THR A 174 3.19 14.00 10.80
C THR A 174 2.55 12.65 10.46
N GLU A 175 1.87 12.01 11.41
CA GLU A 175 1.16 10.75 11.21
C GLU A 175 0.00 10.93 10.23
N PHE A 176 -0.82 11.96 10.44
CA PHE A 176 -1.92 12.34 9.56
C PHE A 176 -1.44 12.65 8.13
N ALA A 177 -0.34 13.40 8.00
CA ALA A 177 0.26 13.73 6.71
C ALA A 177 0.78 12.48 5.99
N ARG A 178 1.49 11.61 6.70
CA ARG A 178 1.92 10.30 6.18
C ARG A 178 0.72 9.48 5.74
N ARG A 179 -0.30 9.33 6.59
CA ARG A 179 -1.47 8.49 6.34
C ARG A 179 -2.25 8.95 5.11
N THR A 180 -2.42 10.26 4.98
CA THR A 180 -3.09 10.84 3.82
C THR A 180 -2.29 10.63 2.54
N LEU A 181 -0.96 10.77 2.58
CA LEU A 181 -0.11 10.47 1.43
C LEU A 181 -0.14 8.98 1.06
N GLU A 182 -0.08 8.08 2.04
CA GLU A 182 -0.21 6.63 1.81
C GLU A 182 -1.53 6.31 1.10
N ILE A 183 -2.66 6.85 1.58
CA ILE A 183 -3.98 6.66 0.96
C ILE A 183 -4.00 7.22 -0.45
N PHE A 184 -3.41 8.40 -0.68
CA PHE A 184 -3.34 9.00 -2.02
C PHE A 184 -2.53 8.16 -2.99
N ILE A 185 -1.35 7.70 -2.57
CA ILE A 185 -0.45 6.86 -3.36
C ILE A 185 -1.15 5.54 -3.70
N LEU A 186 -1.78 4.92 -2.70
CA LEU A 186 -2.54 3.69 -2.85
C LEU A 186 -3.70 3.83 -3.83
N ASP A 187 -4.53 4.87 -3.69
CA ASP A 187 -5.62 5.18 -4.61
C ASP A 187 -5.11 5.38 -6.04
N HIS A 188 -4.02 6.15 -6.19
CA HIS A 188 -3.41 6.41 -7.49
C HIS A 188 -2.91 5.13 -8.16
N ILE A 189 -2.13 4.30 -7.46
CA ILE A 189 -1.58 3.06 -8.00
C ILE A 189 -2.70 2.07 -8.31
N LEU A 190 -3.70 1.94 -7.43
CA LEU A 190 -4.84 1.07 -7.64
C LEU A 190 -5.61 1.46 -8.90
N CYS A 191 -6.08 2.70 -8.99
CA CYS A 191 -6.96 3.12 -10.08
C CYS A 191 -6.22 3.27 -11.41
N THR A 192 -4.93 3.63 -11.39
CA THR A 192 -4.19 3.90 -12.62
C THR A 192 -3.47 2.66 -13.15
N LYS A 193 -2.87 1.86 -12.26
CA LYS A 193 -2.03 0.73 -12.67
C LYS A 193 -2.74 -0.60 -12.49
N VAL A 194 -3.21 -0.89 -11.28
CA VAL A 194 -3.80 -2.21 -10.96
C VAL A 194 -5.11 -2.44 -11.68
N GLU A 195 -6.03 -1.47 -11.64
CA GLU A 195 -7.31 -1.54 -12.34
C GLU A 195 -7.11 -1.57 -13.86
N GLY A 196 -6.11 -0.83 -14.37
CA GLY A 196 -5.74 -0.85 -15.79
C GLY A 196 -5.29 -2.26 -16.23
N ALA A 197 -4.34 -2.84 -15.51
CA ALA A 197 -3.83 -4.18 -15.81
C ALA A 197 -4.91 -5.27 -15.64
N TYR A 198 -5.81 -5.12 -14.66
CA TYR A 198 -6.95 -6.02 -14.51
C TYR A 198 -7.88 -5.99 -15.71
N LYS A 199 -8.23 -4.79 -16.21
CA LYS A 199 -9.05 -4.64 -17.41
C LYS A 199 -8.37 -5.23 -18.63
N GLU A 200 -7.07 -5.02 -18.78
CA GLU A 200 -6.27 -5.62 -19.86
C GLU A 200 -6.26 -7.15 -19.78
N ALA A 201 -6.06 -7.72 -18.59
CA ALA A 201 -6.07 -9.17 -18.39
C ALA A 201 -7.43 -9.79 -18.72
N ILE A 202 -8.54 -9.11 -18.41
CA ILE A 202 -9.88 -9.55 -18.83
C ILE A 202 -10.03 -9.48 -20.35
N ALA A 203 -9.61 -8.38 -20.96
CA ALA A 203 -9.72 -8.19 -22.40
C ALA A 203 -8.91 -9.26 -23.17
N LEU A 204 -7.70 -9.57 -22.71
CA LEU A 204 -6.86 -10.62 -23.29
C LEU A 204 -7.51 -12.00 -23.18
N LYS A 205 -8.04 -12.38 -22.00
CA LYS A 205 -8.76 -13.65 -21.81
C LYS A 205 -9.96 -13.78 -22.75
N LEU A 206 -10.71 -12.70 -22.93
CA LEU A 206 -11.86 -12.68 -23.84
C LEU A 206 -11.42 -12.85 -25.30
N GLN A 207 -10.33 -12.22 -25.69
CA GLN A 207 -9.78 -12.33 -27.04
C GLN A 207 -9.28 -13.75 -27.34
N GLU A 208 -8.58 -14.39 -26.38
CA GLU A 208 -8.11 -15.78 -26.52
C GLU A 208 -9.27 -16.77 -26.69
N GLU A 209 -10.38 -16.57 -25.96
CA GLU A 209 -11.57 -17.41 -26.09
C GLU A 209 -12.19 -17.31 -27.48
N LEU A 210 -12.32 -16.09 -28.01
CA LEU A 210 -12.88 -15.85 -29.34
C LEU A 210 -12.03 -16.51 -30.45
N ILE A 211 -10.71 -16.41 -30.34
CA ILE A 211 -9.78 -17.05 -31.27
C ILE A 211 -9.96 -18.58 -31.22
N ARG A 212 -10.02 -19.15 -30.02
CA ARG A 212 -10.19 -20.60 -29.85
C ARG A 212 -11.51 -21.09 -30.43
N GLU A 213 -12.61 -20.38 -30.21
CA GLU A 213 -13.92 -20.72 -30.77
C GLU A 213 -13.91 -20.66 -32.31
N GLU A 214 -13.28 -19.62 -32.87
CA GLU A 214 -13.15 -19.47 -34.32
C GLU A 214 -12.34 -20.62 -34.94
N GLU A 215 -11.20 -21.00 -34.33
CA GLU A 215 -10.39 -22.13 -34.77
C GLU A 215 -11.16 -23.45 -34.75
N GLU A 216 -11.93 -23.71 -33.68
CA GLU A 216 -12.80 -24.89 -33.61
C GLU A 216 -13.86 -24.89 -34.71
N ASN A 217 -14.47 -23.74 -34.96
CA ASN A 217 -15.49 -23.58 -36.01
C ASN A 217 -14.89 -23.80 -37.40
N LEU A 218 -13.69 -23.30 -37.67
CA LEU A 218 -12.95 -23.55 -38.90
C LEU A 218 -12.58 -25.03 -39.05
N ASN A 219 -12.17 -25.70 -37.97
CA ASN A 219 -11.88 -27.12 -37.98
C ASN A 219 -13.14 -27.97 -38.25
N LYS A 220 -14.27 -27.65 -37.61
CA LYS A 220 -15.57 -28.30 -37.89
C LYS A 220 -15.98 -28.12 -39.36
N ARG A 221 -15.78 -26.93 -39.94
CA ARG A 221 -16.05 -26.66 -41.37
C ARG A 221 -15.15 -27.49 -42.29
N ARG A 222 -13.84 -27.60 -42.00
CA ARG A 222 -12.89 -28.44 -42.76
C ARG A 222 -13.22 -29.94 -42.70
N VAL A 223 -13.65 -30.44 -41.53
CA VAL A 223 -14.07 -31.85 -41.40
C VAL A 223 -15.37 -32.11 -42.16
N LYS A 224 -16.29 -31.14 -42.22
CA LYS A 224 -17.53 -31.27 -43.00
C LYS A 224 -17.28 -31.27 -44.51
N SER A 225 -16.36 -30.45 -45.01
CA SER A 225 -16.03 -30.42 -46.44
C SER A 225 -15.32 -31.69 -46.91
N THR A 226 -14.47 -32.29 -46.07
CA THR A 226 -13.75 -33.54 -46.38
C THR A 226 -14.61 -34.80 -46.32
N LYS A 227 -15.71 -34.79 -45.56
CA LYS A 227 -16.70 -35.90 -45.54
C LYS A 227 -17.75 -35.82 -46.65
N SER A 228 -17.83 -34.69 -47.36
CA SER A 228 -18.81 -34.45 -48.43
C SER A 228 -18.20 -34.52 -49.84
N SER A 229 -16.90 -34.82 -49.96
CA SER A 229 -16.21 -35.16 -51.21
C SER A 229 -15.87 -36.65 -51.20
#